data_AF-A0A3B9LWX0-F1
#
_entry.id   AF-A0A3B9LWX0-F1
#
_cell.length_a   1.000
_cell.length_b   1.000
_cell.length_c   1.000
_cell.angle_alpha   90.00
_cell.angle_beta   90.00
_cell.angle_gamma   90.00
#
_symmetry.space_group_name_H-M   'P 1'
#
loop_
_entity.id
_entity.type
_entity.pdbx_description
1 polymer ?
#
loop_
_entity_poly.entity_id
_entity_poly.type
_entity_poly.pdbx_seq_one_letter_code
_entity_poly.pdbx_strand_id
1 'polypeptide(L)'
;MSILRLHPGSDKLKFVEQVMTINPTLSEWLNLIFRWVHVFAGIMWVGTTYYFTWLDARLSEEEKAVANTGMPAQIWMVHSGGFYVVEKRKVPDLVSRTLHWFRWEAGTTWLSGLALLIVMYYIGGGAMIDPDVKDAVVACYQQLLGGRLNAFFDLSLHYYWFVIALGCVTFIGGWLVYDLMMLSRLRKNEKAFAVIAYMLLVGITYGLTRVLSGRAAYVHVGAMMGTIMAANVWMRILPAQKKMIAAINEGRKPDDALSAQAKLRSKQNTFMAVPVVFIMISNHFPGVTYGERYNWAILAVLILVGWVAAKFIRRA
;
A
#
# COMPACT_ATOMS: atom_id res chain seq x y z
N MET A 1 -1.42 -41.31 -49.76
CA MET A 1 -2.43 -40.36 -49.26
C MET A 1 -2.39 -40.40 -47.73
N SER A 2 -1.48 -39.65 -47.10
CA SER A 2 -1.37 -39.64 -45.64
C SER A 2 -2.37 -38.64 -45.07
N ILE A 3 -3.23 -39.11 -44.18
CA ILE A 3 -4.23 -38.30 -43.50
C ILE A 3 -3.51 -37.59 -42.35
N LEU A 4 -3.15 -36.32 -42.57
CA LEU A 4 -2.73 -35.39 -41.52
C LEU A 4 -3.91 -35.17 -40.57
N ARG A 5 -3.90 -35.85 -39.42
CA ARG A 5 -4.77 -35.52 -38.29
C ARG A 5 -4.28 -34.22 -37.67
N LEU A 6 -4.89 -33.10 -38.04
CA LEU A 6 -4.74 -31.83 -37.32
C LEU A 6 -5.32 -32.01 -35.90
N HIS A 7 -4.48 -31.80 -34.89
CA HIS A 7 -4.87 -31.83 -33.49
C HIS A 7 -5.50 -30.47 -33.13
N PRO A 8 -6.80 -30.40 -32.78
CA PRO A 8 -7.51 -29.13 -32.55
C PRO A 8 -7.08 -28.36 -31.28
N GLY A 9 -6.08 -28.87 -30.54
CA GLY A 9 -5.54 -28.23 -29.33
C GLY A 9 -4.39 -27.25 -29.56
N SER A 10 -3.63 -27.37 -30.67
CA SER A 10 -2.42 -26.55 -30.89
C SER A 10 -2.71 -25.12 -31.31
N ASP A 11 -3.82 -24.89 -32.00
CA ASP A 11 -4.15 -23.57 -32.57
C ASP A 11 -4.73 -22.62 -31.53
N LYS A 12 -5.40 -23.15 -30.50
CA LYS A 12 -5.86 -22.33 -29.35
C LYS A 12 -4.70 -21.83 -28.49
N LEU A 13 -3.68 -22.67 -28.28
CA LEU A 13 -2.47 -22.28 -27.55
C LEU A 13 -1.69 -21.19 -28.28
N LYS A 14 -1.50 -21.33 -29.61
CA LYS A 14 -0.85 -20.30 -30.43
C LYS A 14 -1.65 -19.00 -30.50
N PHE A 15 -2.98 -19.08 -30.58
CA PHE A 15 -3.84 -17.88 -30.55
C PHE A 15 -3.76 -17.16 -29.19
N VAL A 16 -3.73 -17.89 -28.07
CA VAL A 16 -3.58 -17.30 -26.73
C VAL A 16 -2.18 -16.70 -26.55
N GLU A 17 -1.12 -17.37 -27.02
CA GLU A 17 0.25 -16.80 -27.03
C GLU A 17 0.32 -15.51 -27.85
N GLN A 18 -0.29 -15.49 -29.04
CA GLN A 18 -0.22 -14.37 -29.98
C GLN A 18 -1.10 -13.17 -29.55
N VAL A 19 -2.16 -13.40 -28.77
CA VAL A 19 -3.03 -12.34 -28.20
C VAL A 19 -2.44 -11.76 -26.90
N MET A 20 -1.61 -12.51 -26.17
CA MET A 20 -1.03 -12.09 -24.87
C MET A 20 0.32 -11.37 -24.98
N THR A 21 0.98 -11.36 -26.14
CA THR A 21 2.24 -10.64 -26.33
C THR A 21 2.00 -9.22 -26.81
N ILE A 22 1.90 -8.27 -25.86
CA ILE A 22 1.97 -6.84 -26.16
C ILE A 22 3.30 -6.56 -26.88
N ASN A 23 3.28 -5.72 -27.91
CA ASN A 23 4.50 -5.27 -28.58
C ASN A 23 5.59 -4.89 -27.54
N PRO A 24 6.82 -5.43 -27.61
CA PRO A 24 7.83 -5.22 -26.58
C PRO A 24 8.13 -3.74 -26.30
N THR A 25 8.25 -2.93 -27.36
CA THR A 25 8.46 -1.48 -27.24
C THR A 25 7.28 -0.80 -26.54
N LEU A 26 6.04 -1.18 -26.89
CA LEU A 26 4.86 -0.66 -26.20
C LEU A 26 4.84 -1.08 -24.72
N SER A 27 5.21 -2.32 -24.41
CA SER A 27 5.32 -2.81 -23.03
C SER A 27 6.34 -2.00 -22.22
N GLU A 28 7.51 -1.69 -22.79
CA GLU A 28 8.53 -0.83 -22.15
C GLU A 28 8.04 0.60 -21.91
N TRP A 29 7.36 1.21 -22.87
CA TRP A 29 6.77 2.54 -22.68
C TRP A 29 5.69 2.54 -21.60
N LEU A 30 4.82 1.53 -21.58
CA LEU A 30 3.80 1.38 -20.54
C LEU A 30 4.44 1.17 -19.16
N ASN A 31 5.48 0.34 -19.07
CA ASN A 31 6.30 0.16 -17.86
C ASN A 31 6.80 1.51 -17.34
N LEU A 32 7.43 2.30 -18.22
CA LEU A 32 8.01 3.60 -17.87
C LEU A 32 6.93 4.57 -17.40
N ILE A 33 5.87 4.75 -18.18
CA ILE A 33 4.80 5.73 -17.91
C ILE A 33 4.11 5.39 -16.59
N PHE A 34 3.71 4.14 -16.36
CA PHE A 34 3.02 3.78 -15.12
C PHE A 34 3.93 3.91 -13.89
N ARG A 35 5.22 3.54 -13.99
CA ARG A 35 6.20 3.74 -12.91
C ARG A 35 6.40 5.22 -12.62
N TRP A 36 6.54 6.02 -13.67
CA TRP A 36 6.71 7.47 -13.56
C TRP A 36 5.51 8.11 -12.87
N VAL A 37 4.29 7.84 -13.35
CA VAL A 37 3.05 8.32 -12.71
C VAL A 37 2.95 7.87 -11.25
N HIS A 38 3.25 6.60 -10.96
CA HIS A 38 3.17 6.08 -9.61
C HIS A 38 4.18 6.73 -8.66
N VAL A 39 5.42 6.94 -9.10
CA VAL A 39 6.46 7.62 -8.31
C VAL A 39 6.05 9.06 -8.02
N PHE A 40 5.59 9.82 -9.01
CA PHE A 40 5.14 11.20 -8.80
C PHE A 40 3.93 11.26 -7.85
N ALA A 41 2.93 10.40 -8.05
CA ALA A 41 1.78 10.30 -7.16
C ALA A 41 2.23 9.97 -5.72
N GLY A 42 3.16 9.02 -5.58
CA GLY A 42 3.74 8.62 -4.30
C GLY A 42 4.49 9.75 -3.61
N ILE A 43 5.28 10.55 -4.34
CA ILE A 43 5.96 11.74 -3.81
C ILE A 43 4.94 12.74 -3.26
N MET A 44 3.88 13.02 -4.02
CA MET A 44 2.82 13.94 -3.59
C MET A 44 2.11 13.42 -2.34
N TRP A 45 1.76 12.14 -2.30
CA TRP A 45 1.01 11.58 -1.17
C TRP A 45 1.85 11.39 0.09
N VAL A 46 3.03 10.78 -0.04
CA VAL A 46 3.93 10.57 1.09
C VAL A 46 4.45 11.93 1.60
N GLY A 47 4.80 12.84 0.68
CA GLY A 47 5.23 14.20 1.02
C GLY A 47 4.17 14.98 1.80
N THR A 48 2.93 15.02 1.30
CA THR A 48 1.81 15.68 2.00
C THR A 48 1.53 15.02 3.36
N THR A 49 1.61 13.69 3.46
CA THR A 49 1.45 12.96 4.73
C THR A 49 2.47 13.44 5.76
N TYR A 50 3.75 13.54 5.40
CA TYR A 50 4.79 14.03 6.32
C TYR A 50 4.59 15.49 6.68
N TYR A 51 4.33 16.33 5.66
CA TYR A 51 4.09 17.75 5.86
C TYR A 51 2.96 18.00 6.88
N PHE A 52 1.79 17.35 6.71
CA PHE A 52 0.69 17.51 7.64
C PHE A 52 0.95 16.91 9.02
N THR A 53 1.73 15.82 9.11
CA THR A 53 2.07 15.24 10.40
C THR A 53 3.02 16.15 11.18
N TRP A 54 4.00 16.74 10.51
CA TRP A 54 4.90 17.75 11.07
C TRP A 54 4.11 19.00 11.50
N LEU A 55 3.28 19.52 10.61
CA LEU A 55 2.45 20.70 10.86
C LEU A 55 1.55 20.52 12.09
N ASP A 56 0.88 19.37 12.21
CA ASP A 56 0.03 19.06 13.36
C ASP A 56 0.84 18.90 14.66
N ALA A 57 2.06 18.36 14.59
CA ALA A 57 2.94 18.23 15.74
C ALA A 57 3.36 19.62 16.26
N ARG A 58 3.83 20.50 15.37
CA ARG A 58 4.21 21.89 15.70
C ARG A 58 3.03 22.70 16.21
N LEU A 59 1.87 22.61 15.56
CA LEU A 59 0.66 23.30 16.01
C LEU A 59 0.22 22.82 17.41
N SER A 60 0.39 21.53 17.71
CA SER A 60 0.09 20.99 19.04
C SER A 60 1.07 21.48 20.13
N GLU A 61 2.31 21.84 19.77
CA GLU A 61 3.28 22.48 20.67
C GLU A 61 2.89 23.94 20.90
N GLU A 62 2.57 24.67 19.83
CA GLU A 62 2.08 26.05 19.91
C GLU A 62 0.79 26.16 20.72
N GLU A 63 -0.20 25.28 20.48
CA GLU A 63 -1.45 25.21 21.27
C GLU A 63 -1.19 25.10 22.78
N LYS A 64 -0.11 24.42 23.19
CA LYS A 64 0.28 24.34 24.61
C LYS A 64 0.96 25.60 25.10
N ALA A 65 1.81 26.21 24.27
CA ALA A 65 2.52 27.45 24.60
C ALA A 65 1.55 28.62 24.80
N VAL A 66 0.52 28.72 23.95
CA VAL A 66 -0.47 29.82 23.97
C VAL A 66 -1.73 29.50 24.80
N ALA A 67 -1.77 28.34 25.47
CA ALA A 67 -2.97 27.84 26.17
C ALA A 67 -3.56 28.84 27.18
N ASN A 68 -2.72 29.67 27.81
CA ASN A 68 -3.12 30.64 28.83
C ASN A 68 -3.10 32.09 28.34
N THR A 69 -2.78 32.34 27.08
CA THR A 69 -2.64 33.71 26.53
C THR A 69 -3.86 34.16 25.75
N GLY A 70 -4.77 33.23 25.40
CA GLY A 70 -5.91 33.51 24.53
C GLY A 70 -5.52 33.76 23.07
N MET A 71 -4.23 33.66 22.72
CA MET A 71 -3.75 33.80 21.35
C MET A 71 -4.02 32.53 20.54
N PRO A 72 -4.32 32.65 19.23
CA PRO A 72 -4.43 31.48 18.37
C PRO A 72 -3.07 30.81 18.18
N ALA A 73 -3.05 29.48 18.15
CA ALA A 73 -1.85 28.72 17.79
C ALA A 73 -1.54 28.93 16.30
N GLN A 74 -0.38 29.52 16.02
CA GLN A 74 0.03 29.89 14.67
C GLN A 74 1.45 29.41 14.38
N ILE A 75 1.66 28.94 13.15
CA ILE A 75 2.98 28.66 12.63
C ILE A 75 3.28 29.64 11.51
N TRP A 76 4.44 30.29 11.61
CA TRP A 76 5.00 31.10 10.55
C TRP A 76 5.93 30.24 9.70
N MET A 77 5.71 30.25 8.39
CA MET A 77 6.50 29.50 7.43
C MET A 77 7.00 30.43 6.33
N VAL A 78 8.17 30.11 5.78
CA VAL A 78 8.75 30.83 4.65
C VAL A 78 8.92 29.87 3.48
N HIS A 79 8.47 30.29 2.30
CA HIS A 79 8.71 29.54 1.07
C HIS A 79 8.69 30.47 -0.15
N SER A 80 9.61 30.28 -1.09
CA SER A 80 9.67 31.05 -2.35
C SER A 80 9.61 32.58 -2.18
N GLY A 81 10.20 33.10 -1.10
CA GLY A 81 10.24 34.53 -0.77
C GLY A 81 9.00 35.08 -0.07
N GLY A 82 7.96 34.26 0.16
CA GLY A 82 6.76 34.63 0.89
C GLY A 82 6.77 34.14 2.35
N PHE A 83 6.10 34.89 3.22
CA PHE A 83 5.79 34.49 4.59
C PHE A 83 4.33 34.07 4.69
N TYR A 84 4.08 32.93 5.33
CA TYR A 84 2.76 32.32 5.46
C TYR A 84 2.46 32.08 6.93
N VAL A 85 1.24 32.42 7.34
CA VAL A 85 0.72 32.09 8.66
C VAL A 85 -0.30 30.97 8.51
N VAL A 86 -0.07 29.87 9.23
CA VAL A 86 -1.02 28.77 9.31
C VAL A 86 -1.56 28.67 10.72
N GLU A 87 -2.89 28.72 10.81
CA GLU A 87 -3.64 28.64 12.05
C GLU A 87 -4.53 27.39 12.02
N LYS A 88 -4.56 26.64 13.13
CA LYS A 88 -5.46 25.50 13.27
C LYS A 88 -6.78 25.94 13.86
N ARG A 89 -7.87 25.81 13.10
CA ARG A 89 -9.21 26.14 13.56
C ARG A 89 -10.01 24.89 13.90
N LYS A 90 -10.70 24.93 15.04
CA LYS A 90 -11.66 23.88 15.45
C LYS A 90 -12.97 23.97 14.68
N VAL A 91 -13.35 25.19 14.28
CA VAL A 91 -14.55 25.47 13.48
C VAL A 91 -14.09 26.14 12.19
N PRO A 92 -14.31 25.53 11.02
CA PRO A 92 -13.99 26.14 9.74
C PRO A 92 -14.99 27.25 9.42
N ASP A 93 -14.52 28.33 8.79
CA ASP A 93 -15.39 29.31 8.13
C ASP A 93 -15.77 28.77 6.74
N LEU A 94 -16.94 28.13 6.68
CA LEU A 94 -17.46 27.50 5.47
C LEU A 94 -18.29 28.47 4.60
N VAL A 95 -18.54 29.68 5.10
CA VAL A 95 -19.37 30.68 4.39
C VAL A 95 -18.52 31.42 3.35
N SER A 96 -17.24 31.66 3.65
CA SER A 96 -16.37 32.49 2.80
C SER A 96 -15.29 31.72 2.04
N ARG A 97 -15.06 30.43 2.31
CA ARG A 97 -13.90 29.68 1.79
C ARG A 97 -14.24 28.28 1.29
N THR A 98 -13.55 27.85 0.24
CA THR A 98 -13.59 26.47 -0.27
C THR A 98 -12.59 25.59 0.50
N LEU A 99 -13.04 24.42 0.93
CA LEU A 99 -12.17 23.43 1.57
C LEU A 99 -11.43 22.61 0.51
N HIS A 100 -10.10 22.55 0.62
CA HIS A 100 -9.28 21.66 -0.18
C HIS A 100 -9.13 20.29 0.50
N TRP A 101 -9.31 19.21 -0.27
CA TRP A 101 -9.31 17.84 0.23
C TRP A 101 -8.18 17.02 -0.39
N PHE A 102 -7.20 16.64 0.43
CA PHE A 102 -6.06 15.79 0.05
C PHE A 102 -6.45 14.32 -0.02
N ARG A 103 -7.24 13.97 -1.04
CA ARG A 103 -7.73 12.59 -1.28
C ARG A 103 -7.14 11.95 -2.52
N TRP A 104 -6.85 12.78 -3.52
CA TRP A 104 -6.49 12.29 -4.84
C TRP A 104 -5.06 11.79 -4.89
N GLU A 105 -4.16 12.32 -4.07
CA GLU A 105 -2.78 11.85 -3.92
C GLU A 105 -2.76 10.38 -3.48
N ALA A 106 -3.58 10.03 -2.48
CA ALA A 106 -3.75 8.65 -2.04
C ALA A 106 -4.40 7.77 -3.12
N GLY A 107 -5.46 8.29 -3.76
CA GLY A 107 -6.21 7.56 -4.78
C GLY A 107 -5.39 7.26 -6.03
N THR A 108 -4.68 8.26 -6.57
CA THR A 108 -3.86 8.12 -7.77
C THR A 108 -2.64 7.25 -7.51
N THR A 109 -2.01 7.34 -6.33
CA THR A 109 -0.91 6.44 -5.97
C THR A 109 -1.38 4.99 -5.91
N TRP A 110 -2.52 4.74 -5.25
CA TRP A 110 -3.07 3.39 -5.14
C TRP A 110 -3.49 2.82 -6.50
N LEU A 111 -4.23 3.60 -7.31
CA LEU A 111 -4.67 3.17 -8.64
C LEU A 111 -3.50 2.89 -9.58
N SER A 112 -2.50 3.79 -9.63
CA SER A 112 -1.30 3.58 -10.45
C SER A 112 -0.46 2.40 -9.94
N GLY A 113 -0.38 2.19 -8.63
CA GLY A 113 0.33 1.05 -8.04
C GLY A 113 -0.35 -0.29 -8.34
N LEU A 114 -1.69 -0.33 -8.26
CA LEU A 114 -2.47 -1.49 -8.63
C LEU A 114 -2.34 -1.77 -10.14
N ALA A 115 -2.39 -0.74 -10.98
CA ALA A 115 -2.16 -0.88 -12.42
C ALA A 115 -0.77 -1.45 -12.71
N LEU A 116 0.27 -0.98 -12.02
CA LEU A 116 1.62 -1.55 -12.12
C LEU A 116 1.65 -3.01 -11.68
N LEU A 117 1.00 -3.37 -10.57
CA LEU A 117 0.93 -4.75 -10.13
C LEU A 117 0.27 -5.64 -11.19
N ILE A 118 -0.83 -5.18 -11.80
CA ILE A 118 -1.54 -5.88 -12.87
C ILE A 118 -0.67 -6.04 -14.11
N VAL A 119 -0.19 -4.94 -14.68
CA VAL A 119 0.53 -4.98 -15.96
C VAL A 119 1.89 -5.66 -15.79
N MET A 120 2.59 -5.43 -14.69
CA MET A 120 3.98 -5.90 -14.52
C MET A 120 4.05 -7.31 -13.94
N TYR A 121 3.27 -7.59 -12.89
CA TYR A 121 3.40 -8.83 -12.13
C TYR A 121 2.39 -9.88 -12.56
N TYR A 122 1.15 -9.50 -12.88
CA TYR A 122 0.11 -10.46 -13.28
C TYR A 122 0.08 -10.73 -14.79
N ILE A 123 0.23 -9.71 -15.65
CA ILE A 123 0.14 -9.84 -17.11
C ILE A 123 1.52 -9.97 -17.76
N GLY A 124 2.46 -9.09 -17.44
CA GLY A 124 3.76 -8.95 -18.12
C GLY A 124 4.81 -10.00 -17.76
N GLY A 125 4.42 -11.08 -17.05
CA GLY A 125 5.33 -12.17 -16.67
C GLY A 125 6.45 -11.76 -15.70
N GLY A 126 6.38 -10.57 -15.09
CA GLY A 126 7.39 -10.02 -14.20
C GLY A 126 7.49 -10.81 -12.90
N ALA A 127 8.32 -11.85 -12.91
CA ALA A 127 8.97 -12.46 -11.73
C ALA A 127 8.07 -12.75 -10.51
N MET A 128 6.84 -13.21 -10.70
CA MET A 128 6.09 -13.92 -9.64
C MET A 128 6.42 -15.40 -9.55
N ILE A 129 7.03 -15.91 -10.62
CA ILE A 129 7.44 -17.30 -10.77
C ILE A 129 8.92 -17.35 -10.48
N ASP A 130 9.27 -17.76 -9.28
CA ASP A 130 10.52 -18.46 -9.09
C ASP A 130 10.32 -19.85 -9.74
N PRO A 131 11.08 -20.21 -10.79
CA PRO A 131 10.94 -21.50 -11.45
C PRO A 131 11.00 -22.66 -10.46
N ASP A 132 11.87 -22.56 -9.46
CA ASP A 132 12.06 -23.61 -8.45
C ASP A 132 10.84 -23.74 -7.53
N VAL A 133 10.18 -22.62 -7.19
CA VAL A 133 8.93 -22.63 -6.39
C VAL A 133 7.74 -23.08 -7.22
N LYS A 134 7.62 -22.63 -8.48
CA LYS A 134 6.57 -23.08 -9.38
C LYS A 134 6.68 -24.58 -9.60
N ASP A 135 7.88 -25.09 -9.84
CA ASP A 135 8.10 -26.51 -10.07
C ASP A 135 7.82 -27.33 -8.80
N ALA A 136 8.20 -26.85 -7.62
CA ALA A 136 7.86 -27.48 -6.34
C ALA A 136 6.34 -27.51 -6.06
N VAL A 137 5.63 -26.40 -6.31
CA VAL A 137 4.17 -26.31 -6.13
C VAL A 137 3.44 -27.19 -7.16
N VAL A 138 3.85 -27.14 -8.43
CA VAL A 138 3.35 -27.99 -9.52
C VAL A 138 3.56 -29.46 -9.19
N ALA A 139 4.75 -29.84 -8.68
CA ALA A 139 5.05 -31.21 -8.26
C ALA A 139 4.18 -31.68 -7.08
N CYS A 140 3.93 -30.82 -6.09
CA CYS A 140 3.02 -31.11 -4.98
C CYS A 140 1.58 -31.35 -5.49
N TYR A 141 1.07 -30.48 -6.38
CA TYR A 141 -0.25 -30.66 -6.99
C TYR A 141 -0.33 -31.94 -7.84
N GLN A 142 0.72 -32.29 -8.59
CA GLN A 142 0.80 -33.53 -9.35
C GLN A 142 0.76 -34.77 -8.44
N GLN A 143 1.38 -34.69 -7.27
CA GLN A 143 1.38 -35.75 -6.26
C GLN A 143 0.01 -35.89 -5.57
N LEU A 144 -0.67 -34.77 -5.30
CA LEU A 144 -1.96 -34.74 -4.60
C LEU A 144 -3.16 -35.14 -5.50
N LEU A 145 -3.13 -34.73 -6.78
CA LEU A 145 -4.21 -34.97 -7.75
C LEU A 145 -3.96 -36.20 -8.65
N GLY A 146 -2.90 -36.97 -8.37
CA GLY A 146 -2.67 -38.29 -8.93
C GLY A 146 -2.50 -38.31 -10.44
N GLY A 147 -1.57 -37.52 -11.01
CA GLY A 147 -0.96 -37.66 -12.34
C GLY A 147 -1.83 -37.76 -13.61
N ARG A 148 -3.15 -38.00 -13.51
CA ARG A 148 -4.05 -38.36 -14.63
C ARG A 148 -4.94 -37.21 -15.10
N LEU A 149 -4.93 -36.06 -14.41
CA LEU A 149 -5.69 -34.86 -14.79
C LEU A 149 -4.95 -33.95 -15.80
N ASN A 150 -3.71 -34.30 -16.16
CA ASN A 150 -2.78 -33.45 -16.91
C ASN A 150 -3.17 -33.15 -18.36
N ALA A 151 -4.17 -33.83 -18.94
CA ALA A 151 -4.58 -33.60 -20.33
C ALA A 151 -5.70 -32.56 -20.51
N PHE A 152 -6.43 -32.21 -19.44
CA PHE A 152 -7.56 -31.28 -19.49
C PHE A 152 -7.34 -29.98 -18.69
N PHE A 153 -6.36 -29.96 -17.78
CA PHE A 153 -6.10 -28.85 -16.87
C PHE A 153 -4.68 -28.33 -17.08
N ASP A 154 -4.55 -27.14 -17.67
CA ASP A 154 -3.27 -26.42 -17.72
C ASP A 154 -2.91 -25.93 -16.30
N LEU A 155 -2.03 -26.68 -15.64
CA LEU A 155 -1.60 -26.41 -14.26
C LEU A 155 -0.88 -25.06 -14.13
N SER A 156 -0.29 -24.56 -15.22
CA SER A 156 0.34 -23.25 -15.28
C SER A 156 -0.70 -22.15 -15.08
N LEU A 157 -1.85 -22.25 -15.76
CA LEU A 157 -2.95 -21.28 -15.65
C LEU A 157 -3.53 -21.20 -14.23
N HIS A 158 -3.64 -22.35 -13.54
CA HIS A 158 -4.16 -22.44 -12.17
C HIS A 158 -3.23 -21.77 -11.15
N TYR A 159 -1.92 -21.86 -11.36
CA TYR A 159 -0.94 -21.18 -10.52
C TYR A 159 -1.08 -19.65 -10.63
N TYR A 160 -1.31 -19.09 -11.82
CA TYR A 160 -1.56 -17.64 -11.97
C TYR A 160 -2.80 -17.18 -11.19
N TRP A 161 -3.92 -17.91 -11.30
CA TRP A 161 -5.13 -17.61 -10.54
C TRP A 161 -4.92 -17.74 -9.04
N PHE A 162 -4.15 -18.75 -8.61
CA PHE A 162 -3.77 -18.90 -7.21
C PHE A 162 -2.97 -17.70 -6.70
N VAL A 163 -1.97 -17.22 -7.45
CA VAL A 163 -1.17 -16.06 -7.05
C VAL A 163 -2.00 -14.77 -7.05
N ILE A 164 -2.89 -14.57 -8.02
CA ILE A 164 -3.85 -13.45 -8.02
C ILE A 164 -4.75 -13.51 -6.78
N ALA A 165 -5.31 -14.69 -6.47
CA ALA A 165 -6.14 -14.89 -5.30
C ALA A 165 -5.35 -14.62 -4.01
N LEU A 166 -4.11 -15.09 -3.91
CA LEU A 166 -3.22 -14.84 -2.78
C LEU A 166 -2.93 -13.34 -2.61
N GLY A 167 -2.69 -12.61 -3.71
CA GLY A 167 -2.52 -11.17 -3.68
C GLY A 167 -3.78 -10.45 -3.19
N CYS A 168 -4.96 -10.79 -3.75
CA CYS A 168 -6.25 -10.26 -3.30
C CYS A 168 -6.51 -10.53 -1.81
N VAL A 169 -6.26 -11.76 -1.34
CA VAL A 169 -6.39 -12.16 0.07
C VAL A 169 -5.42 -11.38 0.94
N THR A 170 -4.18 -11.18 0.49
CA THR A 170 -3.18 -10.38 1.22
C THR A 170 -3.66 -8.94 1.38
N PHE A 171 -4.18 -8.32 0.31
CA PHE A 171 -4.59 -6.91 0.34
C PHE A 171 -5.87 -6.69 1.15
N ILE A 172 -6.92 -7.45 0.83
CA ILE A 172 -8.23 -7.34 1.48
C ILE A 172 -8.13 -7.85 2.91
N GLY A 173 -7.53 -9.03 3.11
CA GLY A 173 -7.35 -9.63 4.43
C GLY A 173 -6.45 -8.77 5.33
N GLY A 174 -5.33 -8.27 4.81
CA GLY A 174 -4.45 -7.36 5.55
C GLY A 174 -5.17 -6.08 5.99
N TRP A 175 -5.96 -5.48 5.10
CA TRP A 175 -6.79 -4.33 5.45
C TRP A 175 -7.86 -4.65 6.48
N LEU A 176 -8.62 -5.75 6.31
CA LEU A 176 -9.66 -6.14 7.26
C LEU A 176 -9.09 -6.41 8.65
N VAL A 177 -8.00 -7.16 8.76
CA VAL A 177 -7.35 -7.44 10.05
C VAL A 177 -6.90 -6.15 10.72
N TYR A 178 -6.20 -5.29 9.99
CA TYR A 178 -5.77 -3.98 10.50
C TYR A 178 -6.97 -3.11 10.93
N ASP A 179 -8.03 -3.07 10.12
CA ASP A 179 -9.20 -2.24 10.38
C ASP A 179 -9.98 -2.73 11.61
N LEU A 180 -10.13 -4.04 11.78
CA LEU A 180 -10.71 -4.66 12.97
C LEU A 180 -9.85 -4.39 14.21
N MET A 181 -8.52 -4.49 14.12
CA MET A 181 -7.63 -4.11 15.22
C MET A 181 -7.84 -2.65 15.63
N MET A 182 -8.00 -1.75 14.66
CA MET A 182 -8.27 -0.32 14.89
C MET A 182 -9.68 -0.01 15.42
N LEU A 183 -10.66 -0.86 15.16
CA LEU A 183 -12.01 -0.75 15.72
C LEU A 183 -12.10 -1.36 17.13
N SER A 184 -11.23 -2.31 17.45
CA SER A 184 -11.19 -2.98 18.75
C SER A 184 -10.63 -2.11 19.88
N ARG A 185 -10.66 -2.65 21.11
CA ARG A 185 -10.02 -2.03 22.29
C ARG A 185 -8.50 -1.90 22.16
N LEU A 186 -7.88 -2.67 21.26
CA LEU A 186 -6.43 -2.67 21.04
C LEU A 186 -5.91 -1.29 20.63
N ARG A 187 -6.72 -0.48 19.93
CA ARG A 187 -6.38 0.89 19.53
C ARG A 187 -5.97 1.81 20.70
N LYS A 188 -6.44 1.51 21.92
CA LYS A 188 -6.13 2.30 23.12
C LYS A 188 -4.72 2.01 23.67
N ASN A 189 -4.15 0.86 23.34
CA ASN A 189 -2.81 0.46 23.77
C ASN A 189 -1.87 0.44 22.56
N GLU A 190 -1.22 1.58 22.30
CA GLU A 190 -0.33 1.75 21.14
C GLU A 190 0.80 0.73 21.11
N LYS A 191 1.35 0.35 22.28
CA LYS A 191 2.44 -0.63 22.37
C LYS A 191 1.97 -2.02 21.95
N ALA A 192 0.86 -2.49 22.53
CA ALA A 192 0.30 -3.79 22.19
C ALA A 192 -0.13 -3.84 20.72
N PHE A 193 -0.74 -2.77 20.20
CA PHE A 193 -1.09 -2.65 18.80
C PHE A 193 0.15 -2.79 17.91
N ALA A 194 1.22 -2.05 18.19
CA ALA A 194 2.44 -2.06 17.40
C ALA A 194 3.11 -3.44 17.40
N VAL A 195 3.20 -4.11 18.56
CA VAL A 195 3.78 -5.46 18.67
C VAL A 195 2.96 -6.47 17.88
N ILE A 196 1.64 -6.49 18.05
CA ILE A 196 0.77 -7.43 17.31
C ILE A 196 0.82 -7.17 15.82
N ALA A 197 0.74 -5.90 15.39
CA ALA A 197 0.84 -5.53 13.99
C ALA A 197 2.19 -5.94 13.38
N TYR A 198 3.29 -5.76 14.13
CA TYR A 198 4.61 -6.21 13.70
C TYR A 198 4.68 -7.72 13.53
N MET A 199 4.21 -8.49 14.52
CA MET A 199 4.21 -9.96 14.45
C MET A 199 3.37 -10.49 13.28
N LEU A 200 2.21 -9.88 13.03
CA LEU A 200 1.37 -10.20 11.87
C LEU A 200 2.09 -9.88 10.56
N LEU A 201 2.75 -8.73 10.46
CA LEU A 201 3.49 -8.31 9.28
C LEU A 201 4.68 -9.24 8.99
N VAL A 202 5.42 -9.65 10.03
CA VAL A 202 6.49 -10.65 9.92
C VAL A 202 5.92 -12.01 9.50
N GLY A 203 4.80 -12.44 10.09
CA GLY A 203 4.13 -13.69 9.73
C GLY A 203 3.65 -13.73 8.28
N ILE A 204 3.04 -12.64 7.80
CA ILE A 204 2.62 -12.49 6.40
C ILE A 204 3.84 -12.49 5.48
N THR A 205 4.88 -11.73 5.83
CA THR A 205 6.13 -11.68 5.04
C THR A 205 6.77 -13.06 4.93
N TYR A 206 6.89 -13.76 6.06
CA TYR A 206 7.38 -15.13 6.10
C TYR A 206 6.54 -16.05 5.22
N GLY A 207 5.21 -16.05 5.39
CA GLY A 207 4.30 -16.89 4.59
C GLY A 207 4.42 -16.61 3.08
N LEU A 208 4.42 -15.34 2.68
CA LEU A 208 4.54 -14.95 1.27
C LEU A 208 5.87 -15.38 0.66
N THR A 209 7.00 -15.25 1.38
CA THR A 209 8.32 -15.70 0.90
C THR A 209 8.46 -17.22 0.80
N ARG A 210 7.49 -18.01 1.31
CA ARG A 210 7.45 -19.47 1.10
C ARG A 210 6.66 -19.88 -0.13
N VAL A 211 5.82 -18.98 -0.66
CA VAL A 211 4.86 -19.28 -1.72
C VAL A 211 5.15 -18.47 -2.99
N LEU A 212 5.74 -17.29 -2.85
CA LEU A 212 6.08 -16.38 -3.93
C LEU A 212 7.60 -16.19 -3.99
N SER A 213 8.09 -15.77 -5.15
CA SER A 213 9.45 -15.25 -5.27
C SER A 213 9.68 -14.13 -4.24
N GLY A 214 10.92 -13.97 -3.76
CA GLY A 214 11.24 -12.92 -2.78
C GLY A 214 10.81 -11.53 -3.27
N ARG A 215 11.02 -11.24 -4.56
CA ARG A 215 10.62 -9.99 -5.19
C ARG A 215 9.11 -9.77 -5.13
N ALA A 216 8.33 -10.78 -5.52
CA ALA A 216 6.88 -10.70 -5.48
C ALA A 216 6.37 -10.58 -4.04
N ALA A 217 6.93 -11.35 -3.10
CA ALA A 217 6.58 -11.26 -1.69
C ALA A 217 6.79 -9.84 -1.14
N TYR A 218 7.95 -9.22 -1.40
CA TYR A 218 8.22 -7.83 -0.97
C TYR A 218 7.21 -6.86 -1.55
N VAL A 219 6.95 -6.91 -2.86
CA VAL A 219 6.00 -6.02 -3.52
C VAL A 219 4.58 -6.22 -2.98
N HIS A 220 4.16 -7.46 -2.68
CA HIS A 220 2.86 -7.73 -2.08
C HIS A 220 2.75 -7.16 -0.66
N VAL A 221 3.79 -7.27 0.16
CA VAL A 221 3.83 -6.64 1.50
C VAL A 221 3.72 -5.12 1.37
N GLY A 222 4.49 -4.51 0.47
CA GLY A 222 4.42 -3.06 0.22
C GLY A 222 3.06 -2.61 -0.31
N ALA A 223 2.48 -3.35 -1.25
CA ALA A 223 1.17 -3.07 -1.83
C ALA A 223 0.03 -3.24 -0.81
N MET A 224 0.13 -4.24 0.08
CA MET A 224 -0.79 -4.41 1.21
C MET A 224 -0.75 -3.19 2.13
N MET A 225 0.45 -2.76 2.55
CA MET A 225 0.61 -1.57 3.39
C MET A 225 0.08 -0.31 2.69
N GLY A 226 0.41 -0.12 1.41
CA GLY A 226 -0.13 0.98 0.59
C GLY A 226 -1.67 0.95 0.47
N THR A 227 -2.25 -0.25 0.35
CA THR A 227 -3.71 -0.45 0.31
C THR A 227 -4.36 -0.09 1.64
N ILE A 228 -3.78 -0.52 2.77
CA ILE A 228 -4.22 -0.11 4.11
C ILE A 228 -4.21 1.42 4.24
N MET A 229 -3.11 2.04 3.80
CA MET A 229 -2.96 3.50 3.85
C MET A 229 -4.00 4.23 3.01
N ALA A 230 -4.27 3.77 1.78
CA ALA A 230 -5.25 4.37 0.90
C ALA A 230 -6.68 4.18 1.43
N ALA A 231 -6.99 2.98 1.94
CA ALA A 231 -8.28 2.68 2.55
C ALA A 231 -8.51 3.50 3.83
N ASN A 232 -7.47 3.77 4.63
CA ASN A 232 -7.55 4.70 5.75
C ASN A 232 -8.05 6.08 5.32
N VAL A 233 -7.52 6.62 4.22
CA VAL A 233 -7.93 7.92 3.67
C VAL A 233 -9.38 7.85 3.20
N TRP A 234 -9.69 6.95 2.27
CA TRP A 234 -10.96 6.95 1.55
C TRP A 234 -12.15 6.40 2.35
N MET A 235 -11.92 5.41 3.21
CA MET A 235 -13.01 4.70 3.91
C MET A 235 -13.19 5.13 5.37
N ARG A 236 -12.18 5.77 5.98
CA ARG A 236 -12.22 6.13 7.41
C ARG A 236 -12.03 7.62 7.67
N ILE A 237 -11.00 8.25 7.09
CA ILE A 237 -10.68 9.68 7.33
C ILE A 237 -11.67 10.59 6.59
N LEU A 238 -11.85 10.44 5.28
CA LEU A 238 -12.75 11.31 4.51
C LEU A 238 -14.21 11.25 5.01
N PRO A 239 -14.80 10.06 5.29
CA PRO A 239 -16.15 10.02 5.83
C PRO A 239 -16.26 10.68 7.21
N ALA A 240 -15.25 10.54 8.08
CA ALA A 240 -15.22 11.20 9.38
C ALA A 240 -15.20 12.74 9.22
N GLN A 241 -14.32 13.26 8.36
CA GLN A 241 -14.24 14.69 8.07
C GLN A 241 -15.55 15.24 7.49
N LYS A 242 -16.19 14.51 6.56
CA LYS A 242 -17.52 14.90 6.02
C LYS A 242 -18.59 14.97 7.11
N LYS A 243 -18.64 13.99 8.02
CA LYS A 243 -19.58 13.99 9.16
C LYS A 243 -19.33 15.16 10.11
N MET A 244 -18.07 15.50 10.36
CA MET A 244 -17.71 16.65 11.19
C MET A 244 -18.18 17.96 10.56
N ILE A 245 -17.98 18.15 9.25
CA ILE A 245 -18.43 19.34 8.53
C ILE A 245 -19.96 19.42 8.51
N ALA A 246 -20.65 18.30 8.28
CA ALA A 246 -22.12 18.26 8.32
C ALA A 246 -22.66 18.68 9.69
N ALA A 247 -22.06 18.19 10.79
CA ALA A 247 -22.45 18.62 12.14
C ALA A 247 -22.28 20.13 12.34
N ILE A 248 -21.19 20.73 11.86
CA ILE A 248 -20.94 22.17 11.96
C ILE A 248 -21.98 22.98 11.18
N ASN A 249 -22.30 22.55 9.96
CA ASN A 249 -23.34 23.20 9.15
C ASN A 249 -24.73 23.14 9.80
N GLU A 250 -25.00 22.08 10.56
CA GLU A 250 -26.24 21.91 11.31
C GLU A 250 -26.21 22.62 12.68
N GLY A 251 -25.15 23.38 13.02
CA GLY A 251 -24.99 24.04 14.32
C GLY A 251 -24.75 23.07 15.48
N ARG A 252 -24.42 21.79 15.21
CA ARG A 252 -24.11 20.77 16.20
C ARG A 252 -22.61 20.71 16.46
N LYS A 253 -22.23 20.36 17.69
CA LYS A 253 -20.82 20.11 18.03
C LYS A 253 -20.33 18.84 17.29
N PRO A 254 -19.19 18.88 16.57
CA PRO A 254 -18.58 17.69 15.97
C PRO A 254 -18.24 16.62 17.01
N ASP A 255 -18.34 15.36 16.62
CA ASP A 255 -17.92 14.24 17.44
C ASP A 255 -16.38 14.17 17.54
N ASP A 256 -15.87 14.46 18.73
CA ASP A 256 -14.44 14.44 19.05
C ASP A 256 -13.81 13.05 18.80
N ALA A 257 -14.60 11.96 18.92
CA ALA A 257 -14.13 10.61 18.67
C ALA A 257 -13.82 10.35 17.18
N LEU A 258 -14.55 10.99 16.26
CA LEU A 258 -14.28 10.89 14.81
C LEU A 258 -12.95 11.53 14.45
N SER A 259 -12.69 12.72 15.00
CA SER A 259 -11.43 13.45 14.80
C SER A 259 -10.23 12.67 15.36
N ALA A 260 -10.37 12.14 16.58
CA ALA A 260 -9.33 11.33 17.21
C ALA A 260 -9.00 10.05 16.42
N GLN A 261 -10.03 9.36 15.91
CA GLN A 261 -9.84 8.16 15.08
C GLN A 261 -9.16 8.48 13.75
N ALA A 262 -9.56 9.57 13.08
CA ALA A 262 -8.93 10.01 11.84
C ALA A 262 -7.45 10.37 12.06
N LYS A 263 -7.15 11.11 13.13
CA LYS A 263 -5.77 11.47 13.52
C LYS A 263 -4.91 10.23 13.82
N LEU A 264 -5.45 9.24 14.54
CA LEU A 264 -4.72 8.01 14.84
C LEU A 264 -4.37 7.23 13.57
N ARG A 265 -5.30 7.11 12.61
CA ARG A 265 -5.03 6.44 11.32
C ARG A 265 -4.04 7.21 10.45
N SER A 266 -4.10 8.54 10.46
CA SER A 266 -3.10 9.37 9.79
C SER A 266 -1.69 9.11 10.35
N LYS A 267 -1.56 9.07 11.69
CA LYS A 267 -0.30 8.69 12.36
C LYS A 267 0.19 7.30 11.92
N GLN A 268 -0.69 6.29 11.83
CA GLN A 268 -0.31 4.95 11.35
C GLN A 268 0.17 4.99 9.89
N ASN A 269 -0.47 5.77 9.02
CA ASN A 269 -0.01 5.97 7.64
C ASN A 269 1.43 6.51 7.60
N THR A 270 1.78 7.47 8.43
CA THR A 270 3.16 7.99 8.52
C THR A 270 4.17 6.89 8.85
N PHE A 271 3.86 6.01 9.81
CA PHE A 271 4.75 4.90 10.18
C PHE A 271 4.84 3.81 9.11
N MET A 272 3.80 3.62 8.29
CA MET A 272 3.82 2.69 7.16
C MET A 272 4.56 3.27 5.93
N ALA A 273 4.58 4.60 5.78
CA ALA A 273 5.14 5.24 4.59
C ALA A 273 6.65 4.95 4.38
N VAL A 274 7.49 5.04 5.43
CA VAL A 274 8.94 4.76 5.27
C VAL A 274 9.19 3.31 4.84
N PRO A 275 8.64 2.28 5.53
CA PRO A 275 8.79 0.91 5.06
C PRO A 275 8.30 0.68 3.63
N VAL A 276 7.15 1.26 3.24
CA VAL A 276 6.62 1.12 1.87
C VAL A 276 7.59 1.68 0.85
N VAL A 277 8.14 2.88 1.08
CA VAL A 277 9.14 3.49 0.18
C VAL A 277 10.39 2.62 0.09
N PHE A 278 10.89 2.09 1.21
CA PHE A 278 12.02 1.16 1.23
C PHE A 278 11.75 -0.10 0.40
N ILE A 279 10.56 -0.70 0.56
CA ILE A 279 10.15 -1.88 -0.22
C ILE A 279 10.15 -1.56 -1.71
N MET A 280 9.67 -0.38 -2.12
CA MET A 280 9.69 0.00 -3.54
C MET A 280 11.12 0.12 -4.07
N ILE A 281 12.02 0.74 -3.30
CA ILE A 281 13.44 0.91 -3.65
C ILE A 281 14.19 -0.43 -3.66
N SER A 282 13.77 -1.43 -2.87
CA SER A 282 14.45 -2.72 -2.78
C SER A 282 14.62 -3.44 -4.13
N ASN A 283 13.76 -3.15 -5.12
CA ASN A 283 13.88 -3.64 -6.51
C ASN A 283 15.21 -3.27 -7.18
N HIS A 284 15.92 -2.26 -6.69
CA HIS A 284 17.24 -1.85 -7.18
C HIS A 284 18.41 -2.55 -6.47
N PHE A 285 18.14 -3.32 -5.41
CA PHE A 285 19.16 -3.96 -4.57
C PHE A 285 18.82 -5.43 -4.28
N PRO A 286 18.58 -6.28 -5.32
CA PRO A 286 18.19 -7.68 -5.14
C PRO A 286 19.14 -8.48 -4.25
N GLY A 287 20.45 -8.32 -4.46
CA GLY A 287 21.49 -9.13 -3.82
C GLY A 287 21.65 -8.92 -2.31
N VAL A 288 21.02 -7.90 -1.73
CA VAL A 288 21.06 -7.66 -0.27
C VAL A 288 19.67 -7.62 0.35
N THR A 289 18.62 -7.79 -0.45
CA THR A 289 17.22 -7.69 -0.01
C THR A 289 16.47 -8.99 -0.26
N TYR A 290 15.67 -9.05 -1.33
CA TYR A 290 14.77 -10.16 -1.58
C TYR A 290 15.44 -11.39 -2.19
N GLY A 291 16.65 -11.24 -2.74
CA GLY A 291 17.44 -12.34 -3.31
C GLY A 291 18.16 -13.19 -2.25
N GLU A 292 18.18 -12.76 -1.00
CA GLU A 292 18.87 -13.46 0.09
C GLU A 292 18.03 -14.56 0.74
N ARG A 293 18.69 -15.59 1.29
CA ARG A 293 18.04 -16.74 1.94
C ARG A 293 17.13 -16.32 3.10
N TYR A 294 17.50 -15.26 3.80
CA TYR A 294 16.76 -14.71 4.94
C TYR A 294 15.99 -13.43 4.57
N ASN A 295 15.54 -13.30 3.32
CA ASN A 295 14.79 -12.15 2.82
C ASN A 295 13.65 -11.69 3.75
N TRP A 296 12.84 -12.60 4.30
CA TRP A 296 11.76 -12.25 5.21
C TRP A 296 12.26 -11.54 6.49
N ALA A 297 13.41 -11.95 7.03
CA ALA A 297 14.01 -11.36 8.22
C ALA A 297 14.65 -10.01 7.89
N ILE A 298 15.28 -9.89 6.71
CA ILE A 298 15.80 -8.61 6.22
C ILE A 298 14.66 -7.60 6.12
N LEU A 299 13.54 -7.96 5.49
CA LEU A 299 12.38 -7.08 5.40
C LEU A 299 11.82 -6.72 6.78
N ALA A 300 11.72 -7.69 7.70
CA ALA A 300 11.28 -7.46 9.06
C ALA A 300 12.15 -6.42 9.81
N VAL A 301 13.47 -6.45 9.61
CA VAL A 301 14.40 -5.46 10.18
C VAL A 301 14.25 -4.11 9.49
N LEU A 302 14.18 -4.07 8.16
CA LEU A 302 14.00 -2.82 7.39
C LEU A 302 12.71 -2.10 7.76
N ILE A 303 11.63 -2.83 8.05
CA ILE A 303 10.38 -2.25 8.56
C ILE A 303 10.60 -1.55 9.91
N LEU A 304 11.32 -2.19 10.84
CA LEU A 304 11.63 -1.58 12.14
C LEU A 304 12.49 -0.33 11.98
N VAL A 305 13.53 -0.39 11.13
CA VAL A 305 14.35 0.77 10.80
C VAL A 305 13.48 1.90 10.22
N GLY A 306 12.56 1.56 9.32
CA GLY A 306 11.60 2.51 8.76
C GLY A 306 10.70 3.16 9.82
N TRP A 307 10.23 2.40 10.81
CA TRP A 307 9.43 2.94 11.91
C TRP A 307 10.24 3.89 12.81
N VAL A 308 11.50 3.55 13.09
CA VAL A 308 12.42 4.42 13.82
C VAL A 308 12.66 5.70 13.04
N ALA A 309 12.94 5.62 11.74
CA ALA A 309 13.11 6.78 10.86
C ALA A 309 11.84 7.67 10.84
N ALA A 310 10.65 7.07 10.69
CA ALA A 310 9.37 7.80 10.72
C ALA A 310 9.18 8.58 12.03
N LYS A 311 9.63 8.03 13.16
CA LYS A 311 9.58 8.71 14.47
C LYS A 311 10.42 9.98 14.51
N PHE A 312 11.60 9.97 13.87
CA PHE A 312 12.48 11.14 13.79
C PHE A 312 11.95 12.17 12.80
N ILE A 313 11.55 11.75 11.59
CA ILE A 313 11.02 12.65 10.55
C ILE A 313 9.80 13.42 11.05
N ARG A 314 8.94 12.78 11.85
CA ARG A 314 7.76 13.44 12.42
C ARG A 314 8.09 14.55 13.44
N ARG A 315 9.29 14.54 14.02
CA ARG A 315 9.73 15.49 15.06
C ARG A 315 10.67 16.57 14.55
N ALA A 316 11.31 16.37 13.40
CA ALA A 316 12.16 17.35 12.74
C ALA A 316 11.27 18.43 12.12
#